data_AF-A0A1V4U4Z9-F1
#
_entry.id   AF-A0A1V4U4Z9-F1
#
_cell.length_a   1.000
_cell.length_b   1.000
_cell.length_c   1.000
_cell.angle_alpha   90.00
_cell.angle_beta   90.00
_cell.angle_gamma   90.00
#
_symmetry.space_group_name_H-M   'P 1'
#
loop_
_entity.id
_entity.type
_entity.pdbx_description
1 polymer ?
#
loop_
_entity_poly.entity_id
_entity_poly.type
_entity_poly.pdbx_seq_one_letter_code
_entity_poly.pdbx_strand_id
1 'polypeptide(L)'
;MGSPHLNGILSANSSQNPDHVRKKREIQLALAVPLCAFGGLILAILLKEAGLIADAADFYWGCVAASLILAYLAYIKPRKDLVSLFAPAYALLAFVIPLETKASFLLQILYAVSITLLVIRLHYRFSTPKTIAKEEDSMEKYLYNYIHRMTPLFRGIDPETAHEIASAVLSFKFGLYAKTVTDAGKASSRIPKDGAGEVIGKALRILMDRALALEEARVGDYSPVRFEAGDASWLPIVLKEEQIENQDTLTLDNALLLLYTVAYLQSPDDGQSLDEHQNFVLQILESYREPLNLK
;
A
#
# COMPACT_ATOMS: atom_id res chain seq x y z
N MET A 1 3.69 -45.08 -40.37
CA MET A 1 4.20 -45.73 -39.14
C MET A 1 5.70 -45.44 -39.12
N GLY A 2 6.30 -44.82 -38.13
CA GLY A 2 5.88 -44.55 -36.77
C GLY A 2 7.16 -44.46 -35.94
N SER A 3 7.48 -43.23 -35.53
CA SER A 3 8.35 -42.83 -34.43
C SER A 3 9.89 -42.87 -34.57
N PRO A 4 10.55 -41.75 -34.21
CA PRO A 4 12.00 -41.58 -34.11
C PRO A 4 12.49 -41.86 -32.67
N HIS A 5 13.77 -42.25 -32.53
CA HIS A 5 14.47 -42.24 -31.25
C HIS A 5 15.59 -41.18 -31.27
N LEU A 6 15.38 -40.15 -30.45
CA LEU A 6 16.33 -39.51 -29.54
C LEU A 6 17.80 -39.37 -29.98
N ASN A 7 18.22 -38.12 -30.20
CA ASN A 7 19.22 -37.49 -29.31
C ASN A 7 19.38 -36.01 -29.68
N GLY A 8 18.49 -35.18 -29.13
CA GLY A 8 18.70 -33.74 -28.98
C GLY A 8 18.99 -33.45 -27.52
N ILE A 9 20.26 -33.60 -27.13
CA ILE A 9 20.79 -32.96 -25.91
C ILE A 9 20.82 -31.46 -26.22
N LEU A 10 19.72 -30.77 -25.93
CA LEU A 10 19.70 -29.32 -25.86
C LEU A 10 19.82 -28.90 -24.41
N SER A 11 20.94 -28.26 -24.13
CA SER A 11 21.29 -27.49 -22.94
C SER A 11 20.07 -26.94 -22.21
N ALA A 12 19.87 -27.41 -20.99
CA ALA A 12 19.06 -26.73 -19.97
C ALA A 12 19.74 -25.39 -19.64
N ASN A 13 19.46 -24.37 -20.45
CA ASN A 13 19.83 -23.01 -20.14
C ASN A 13 18.90 -22.55 -19.02
N SER A 14 19.47 -22.43 -17.83
CA SER A 14 18.82 -21.91 -16.63
C SER A 14 18.23 -20.53 -16.89
N SER A 15 16.93 -20.46 -17.15
CA SER A 15 16.16 -19.22 -17.05
C SER A 15 16.10 -18.81 -15.58
N GLN A 16 17.16 -18.15 -15.11
CA GLN A 16 17.14 -17.47 -13.82
C GLN A 16 15.99 -16.46 -13.82
N ASN A 17 15.05 -16.63 -12.89
CA ASN A 17 13.93 -15.73 -12.68
C ASN A 17 14.45 -14.28 -12.52
N PRO A 18 14.06 -13.32 -13.40
CA PRO A 18 14.62 -11.97 -13.44
C PRO A 18 14.49 -11.21 -12.12
N ASP A 19 13.51 -11.54 -11.30
CA ASP A 19 13.27 -10.90 -10.00
C ASP A 19 14.31 -11.29 -8.94
N HIS A 20 14.81 -12.53 -8.99
CA HIS A 20 15.84 -13.01 -8.09
C HIS A 20 17.20 -12.33 -8.36
N VAL A 21 17.50 -12.08 -9.63
CA VAL A 21 18.72 -11.38 -10.07
C VAL A 21 18.67 -9.91 -9.63
N ARG A 22 17.51 -9.25 -9.74
CA ARG A 22 17.31 -7.86 -9.31
C ARG A 22 17.49 -7.69 -7.80
N LYS A 23 16.83 -8.55 -7.00
CA LYS A 23 16.93 -8.50 -5.52
C LYS A 23 18.36 -8.75 -5.03
N LYS A 24 19.09 -9.67 -5.66
CA LYS A 24 20.50 -9.94 -5.32
C LYS A 24 21.41 -8.74 -5.62
N ARG A 25 21.21 -8.06 -6.76
CA ARG A 25 21.96 -6.85 -7.12
C ARG A 25 21.69 -5.70 -6.15
N GLU A 26 20.45 -5.52 -5.71
CA GLU A 26 20.10 -4.46 -4.75
C GLU A 26 20.78 -4.65 -3.38
N ILE A 27 20.82 -5.89 -2.86
CA ILE A 27 21.50 -6.19 -1.60
C ILE A 27 23.01 -5.99 -1.75
N GLN A 28 23.59 -6.40 -2.86
CA GLN A 28 25.02 -6.19 -3.15
C GLN A 28 25.37 -4.70 -3.20
N LEU A 29 24.54 -3.89 -3.88
CA LEU A 29 24.73 -2.44 -3.95
C LEU A 29 24.54 -1.77 -2.58
N ALA A 30 23.55 -2.22 -1.79
CA ALA A 30 23.32 -1.69 -0.44
C ALA A 30 24.50 -1.97 0.50
N LEU A 31 25.14 -3.14 0.39
CA LEU A 31 26.36 -3.47 1.13
C LEU A 31 27.60 -2.75 0.59
N ALA A 32 27.65 -2.47 -0.72
CA ALA A 32 28.77 -1.77 -1.35
C ALA A 32 28.90 -0.32 -0.83
N VAL A 33 27.80 0.36 -0.51
CA VAL A 33 27.83 1.75 -0.04
C VAL A 33 28.65 1.92 1.26
N PRO A 34 28.34 1.25 2.40
CA PRO A 34 29.15 1.37 3.60
C PRO A 34 30.56 0.79 3.40
N LEU A 35 30.70 -0.28 2.60
CA LEU A 35 32.01 -0.86 2.31
C LEU A 35 32.93 0.13 1.59
N CYS A 36 32.42 0.89 0.62
CA CYS A 36 33.19 1.93 -0.08
C CYS A 36 33.48 3.13 0.83
N ALA A 37 32.52 3.57 1.64
CA ALA A 37 32.70 4.71 2.53
C ALA A 37 33.75 4.43 3.62
N PHE A 38 33.59 3.34 4.37
CA PHE A 38 34.54 2.96 5.44
C PHE A 38 35.83 2.37 4.87
N GLY A 39 35.77 1.63 3.77
CA GLY A 39 36.96 1.13 3.08
C GLY A 39 37.84 2.25 2.55
N GLY A 40 37.24 3.35 2.06
CA GLY A 40 37.98 4.54 1.67
C GLY A 40 38.69 5.22 2.84
N LEU A 41 38.05 5.30 4.01
CA LEU A 41 38.66 5.84 5.23
C LEU A 41 39.85 5.00 5.71
N ILE A 42 39.69 3.67 5.73
CA ILE A 42 40.77 2.75 6.11
C ILE A 42 41.92 2.85 5.11
N LEU A 43 41.61 2.90 3.81
CA LEU A 43 42.62 3.06 2.77
C LEU A 43 43.36 4.40 2.90
N ALA A 44 42.67 5.49 3.25
CA ALA A 44 43.29 6.78 3.51
C ALA A 44 44.33 6.72 4.65
N ILE A 45 44.00 6.01 5.75
CA ILE A 45 44.94 5.81 6.87
C ILE A 45 46.16 5.03 6.40
N LEU A 46 45.95 3.93 5.67
CA LEU A 46 47.06 3.09 5.16
C LEU A 46 47.95 3.84 4.17
N LEU A 47 47.37 4.66 3.28
CA LEU A 47 48.12 5.49 2.33
C LEU A 47 48.96 6.55 3.05
N LYS A 48 48.44 7.12 4.14
CA LYS A 48 49.17 8.06 4.99
C LYS A 48 50.33 7.36 5.71
N GLU A 49 50.10 6.19 6.29
CA GLU A 49 51.14 5.39 6.95
C GLU A 49 52.23 4.94 5.97
N ALA A 50 51.87 4.64 4.72
CA ALA A 50 52.81 4.33 3.64
C ALA A 50 53.54 5.57 3.08
N GLY A 51 53.21 6.78 3.54
CA GLY A 51 53.83 8.03 3.09
C GLY A 51 53.44 8.46 1.67
N LEU A 52 52.39 7.88 1.09
CA LEU A 52 51.92 8.20 -0.27
C LEU A 52 51.06 9.47 -0.31
N ILE A 53 50.46 9.85 0.81
CA ILE A 53 49.68 11.09 0.98
C ILE A 53 50.11 11.81 2.24
N ALA A 54 50.04 13.15 2.23
CA ALA A 54 50.44 13.98 3.36
C ALA A 54 49.42 13.95 4.51
N ASP A 55 48.12 13.92 4.18
CA ASP A 55 47.06 13.75 5.17
C ASP A 55 46.00 12.76 4.68
N ALA A 56 45.42 11.99 5.61
CA ALA A 56 44.34 11.06 5.33
C ALA A 56 43.06 11.81 4.85
N ALA A 57 42.94 13.08 5.23
CA ALA A 57 41.88 13.98 4.78
C ALA A 57 41.92 14.26 3.26
N ASP A 58 43.05 14.04 2.58
CA ASP A 58 43.17 14.29 1.14
C ASP A 58 42.50 13.17 0.30
N PHE A 59 42.16 12.03 0.91
CA PHE A 59 41.56 10.88 0.23
C PHE A 59 40.06 10.71 0.54
N TYR A 60 39.22 11.56 -0.06
CA TYR A 60 37.76 11.54 0.13
C TYR A 60 37.00 10.69 -0.92
N TRP A 61 37.71 10.07 -1.87
CA TRP A 61 37.12 9.37 -3.01
C TRP A 61 36.22 8.19 -2.64
N GLY A 62 36.47 7.53 -1.50
CA GLY A 62 35.58 6.48 -0.99
C GLY A 62 34.17 7.00 -0.63
N CYS A 63 34.09 8.19 -0.05
CA CYS A 63 32.82 8.85 0.27
C CYS A 63 32.07 9.30 -0.99
N VAL A 64 32.80 9.81 -1.99
CA VAL A 64 32.23 10.22 -3.29
C VAL A 64 31.67 8.99 -4.03
N ALA A 65 32.46 7.92 -4.14
CA ALA A 65 32.01 6.67 -4.77
C ALA A 65 30.78 6.08 -4.06
N ALA A 66 30.78 6.03 -2.73
CA ALA A 66 29.64 5.58 -1.93
C ALA A 66 28.38 6.41 -2.19
N SER A 67 28.51 7.73 -2.32
CA SER A 67 27.37 8.62 -2.61
C SER A 67 26.76 8.39 -3.99
N LEU A 68 27.59 8.08 -5.00
CA LEU A 68 27.12 7.76 -6.36
C LEU A 68 26.39 6.42 -6.39
N ILE A 69 26.92 5.41 -5.70
CA ILE A 69 26.27 4.10 -5.56
C ILE A 69 24.92 4.27 -4.84
N LEU A 70 24.86 5.07 -3.78
CA LEU A 70 23.62 5.35 -3.05
C LEU A 70 22.58 6.07 -3.92
N ALA A 71 22.98 7.08 -4.70
CA ALA A 71 22.07 7.78 -5.61
C ALA A 71 21.54 6.85 -6.71
N TYR A 72 22.41 5.98 -7.25
CA TYR A 72 21.99 4.96 -8.20
C TYR A 72 20.97 3.99 -7.58
N LEU A 73 21.20 3.55 -6.35
CA LEU A 73 20.26 2.70 -5.61
C LEU A 73 18.92 3.41 -5.38
N ALA A 74 18.95 4.69 -4.99
CA ALA A 74 17.75 5.51 -4.80
C ALA A 74 16.98 5.74 -6.11
N TYR A 75 17.66 5.81 -7.25
CA TYR A 75 17.04 5.97 -8.56
C TYR A 75 16.27 4.73 -9.03
N ILE A 76 16.77 3.52 -8.73
CA ILE A 76 16.14 2.26 -9.15
C ILE A 76 14.94 1.88 -8.26
N LYS A 77 14.85 2.45 -7.05
CA LYS A 77 13.76 2.15 -6.11
C LYS A 77 12.43 2.75 -6.59
N PRO A 78 11.29 2.06 -6.33
CA PRO A 78 9.96 2.50 -6.78
C PRO A 78 9.53 3.82 -6.12
N ARG A 79 10.00 4.09 -4.90
CA ARG A 79 9.84 5.37 -4.20
C ARG A 79 11.19 6.06 -4.15
N LYS A 80 11.31 7.21 -4.83
CA LYS A 80 12.54 7.99 -4.91
C LYS A 80 12.77 8.72 -3.59
N ASP A 81 13.81 8.35 -2.86
CA ASP A 81 14.29 9.15 -1.72
C ASP A 81 15.11 10.31 -2.25
N LEU A 82 14.52 11.51 -2.28
CA LEU A 82 15.17 12.71 -2.79
C LEU A 82 16.50 12.98 -2.07
N VAL A 83 16.56 12.74 -0.75
CA VAL A 83 17.77 13.01 0.04
C VAL A 83 18.93 12.11 -0.40
N SER A 84 18.66 10.82 -0.61
CA SER A 84 19.66 9.86 -1.09
C SER A 84 20.06 10.11 -2.56
N LEU A 85 19.13 10.63 -3.38
CA LEU A 85 19.40 10.99 -4.77
C LEU A 85 20.36 12.21 -4.88
N PHE A 86 20.26 13.16 -3.94
CA PHE A 86 21.13 14.32 -3.86
C PHE A 86 22.45 14.08 -3.10
N ALA A 87 22.70 12.87 -2.57
CA ALA A 87 23.93 12.53 -1.87
C ALA A 87 25.22 12.89 -2.65
N PRO A 88 25.33 12.66 -3.97
CA PRO A 88 26.50 13.09 -4.75
C PRO A 88 26.71 14.59 -4.77
N ALA A 89 25.63 15.38 -4.77
CA ALA A 89 25.72 16.84 -4.71
C ALA A 89 26.29 17.27 -3.35
N TYR A 90 25.85 16.65 -2.25
CA TYR A 90 26.41 16.92 -0.92
C TYR A 90 27.89 16.53 -0.81
N ALA A 91 28.30 15.38 -1.37
CA ALA A 91 29.71 14.99 -1.43
C ALA A 91 30.55 16.02 -2.22
N LEU A 92 30.02 16.49 -3.34
CA LEU A 92 30.68 17.49 -4.18
C LEU A 92 30.85 18.81 -3.42
N LEU A 93 29.81 19.28 -2.74
CA LEU A 93 29.87 20.48 -1.90
C LEU A 93 30.85 20.33 -0.73
N ALA A 94 30.87 19.17 -0.07
CA ALA A 94 31.67 18.96 1.14
C ALA A 94 33.16 18.71 0.87
N PHE A 95 33.50 18.07 -0.26
CA PHE A 95 34.85 17.57 -0.51
C PHE A 95 35.53 18.12 -1.77
N VAL A 96 34.77 18.51 -2.79
CA VAL A 96 35.32 18.90 -4.10
C VAL A 96 35.32 20.42 -4.28
N ILE A 97 34.27 21.11 -3.83
CA ILE A 97 34.22 22.57 -3.87
C ILE A 97 34.96 23.12 -2.64
N PRO A 98 35.98 23.98 -2.83
CA PRO A 98 36.71 24.56 -1.72
C PRO A 98 35.85 25.61 -0.98
N LEU A 99 35.35 25.25 0.20
CA LEU A 99 34.65 26.13 1.14
C LEU A 99 35.63 26.71 2.17
N GLU A 100 36.56 27.58 1.74
CA GLU A 100 37.57 28.30 2.54
C GLU A 100 38.49 27.47 3.48
N THR A 101 38.14 26.22 3.76
CA THR A 101 38.70 25.29 4.71
C THR A 101 38.75 23.91 4.06
N LYS A 102 39.86 23.21 4.23
CA LYS A 102 39.99 21.83 3.74
C LYS A 102 39.05 20.92 4.53
N ALA A 103 38.42 19.98 3.84
CA ALA A 103 37.59 18.97 4.48
C ALA A 103 38.41 18.19 5.51
N SER A 104 37.95 18.13 6.75
CA SER A 104 38.65 17.41 7.81
C SER A 104 38.40 15.90 7.71
N PHE A 105 39.32 15.11 8.24
CA PHE A 105 39.12 13.66 8.34
C PHE A 105 37.87 13.31 9.19
N LEU A 106 37.57 14.12 10.21
CA LEU A 106 36.35 14.00 11.00
C LEU A 106 35.08 14.19 10.16
N LEU A 107 35.08 15.17 9.24
CA LEU A 107 33.95 15.39 8.33
C LEU A 107 33.71 14.17 7.43
N GLN A 108 34.78 13.51 6.96
CA GLN A 108 34.65 12.28 6.19
C GLN A 108 34.04 11.13 7.00
N ILE A 109 34.43 10.98 8.27
CA ILE A 109 33.84 9.97 9.18
C ILE A 109 32.34 10.24 9.37
N LEU A 110 31.98 11.49 9.68
CA LEU A 110 30.58 11.88 9.86
C LEU A 110 29.76 11.65 8.58
N TYR A 111 30.37 11.89 7.41
CA TYR A 111 29.76 11.65 6.12
C TYR A 111 29.58 10.16 5.81
N ALA A 112 30.54 9.30 6.17
CA ALA A 112 30.42 7.85 6.03
C ALA A 112 29.29 7.30 6.91
N VAL A 113 29.16 7.80 8.14
CA VAL A 113 28.05 7.46 9.05
C VAL A 113 26.72 7.93 8.47
N SER A 114 26.64 9.16 7.97
CA SER A 114 25.38 9.71 7.44
C SER A 114 24.91 8.95 6.19
N ILE A 115 25.80 8.62 5.26
CA ILE A 115 25.49 7.80 4.09
C ILE A 115 25.02 6.40 4.50
N THR A 116 25.63 5.80 5.53
CA THR A 116 25.20 4.49 6.04
C THR A 116 23.78 4.55 6.61
N LEU A 117 23.45 5.60 7.37
CA LEU A 117 22.08 5.84 7.84
C LEU A 117 21.10 6.06 6.70
N LEU A 118 21.51 6.77 5.63
CA LEU A 118 20.68 6.94 4.43
C LEU A 118 20.42 5.61 3.71
N VAL A 119 21.42 4.73 3.59
CA VAL A 119 21.23 3.37 3.04
C VAL A 119 20.25 2.58 3.88
N ILE A 120 20.40 2.59 5.21
CA ILE A 120 19.49 1.90 6.13
C ILE A 120 18.07 2.45 5.96
N ARG A 121 17.92 3.77 5.95
CA ARG A 121 16.62 4.43 5.72
C ARG A 121 16.04 4.08 4.35
N LEU A 122 16.86 4.05 3.30
CA LEU A 122 16.46 3.65 1.95
C LEU A 122 16.00 2.19 1.91
N HIS A 123 16.63 1.33 2.73
CA HIS A 123 16.22 -0.05 2.89
C HIS A 123 14.89 -0.16 3.66
N TYR A 124 14.81 0.38 4.88
CA TYR A 124 13.64 0.24 5.75
C TYR A 124 12.40 1.00 5.24
N ARG A 125 12.56 2.22 4.73
CA ARG A 125 11.43 3.11 4.39
C ARG A 125 10.98 3.01 2.93
N PHE A 126 11.90 2.61 2.04
CA PHE A 126 11.68 2.66 0.59
C PHE A 126 11.96 1.33 -0.12
N SER A 127 12.51 0.32 0.57
CA SER A 127 12.60 -1.05 0.05
C SER A 127 11.49 -1.98 0.52
N THR A 128 10.47 -1.47 1.22
CA THR A 128 9.14 -2.07 1.18
C THR A 128 8.55 -1.78 -0.21
N PRO A 129 8.55 -2.74 -1.15
CA PRO A 129 7.73 -2.59 -2.35
C PRO A 129 6.29 -2.34 -1.91
N LYS A 130 5.52 -1.57 -2.68
CA LYS A 130 4.07 -1.75 -2.68
C LYS A 130 3.88 -3.23 -3.00
N THR A 131 3.38 -3.97 -2.03
CA THR A 131 3.21 -5.42 -2.01
C THR A 131 2.65 -5.91 -3.34
N ILE A 132 3.54 -6.38 -4.21
CA ILE A 132 3.20 -7.26 -5.32
C ILE A 132 4.25 -8.37 -5.26
N ALA A 133 3.78 -9.61 -5.19
CA ALA A 133 4.52 -10.86 -5.01
C ALA A 133 4.90 -11.23 -3.56
N LYS A 134 3.88 -11.33 -2.71
CA LYS A 134 3.63 -12.54 -1.93
C LYS A 134 2.12 -12.80 -2.01
N GLU A 135 1.73 -13.91 -2.62
CA GLU A 135 0.36 -14.43 -2.54
C GLU A 135 0.07 -14.81 -1.08
N GLU A 136 -0.26 -13.82 -0.27
CA GLU A 136 -1.21 -13.98 0.83
C GLU A 136 -2.51 -13.39 0.28
N ASP A 137 -3.64 -14.08 0.44
CA ASP A 137 -4.96 -13.56 0.07
C ASP A 137 -5.32 -12.42 1.03
N SER A 138 -4.68 -11.26 0.84
CA SER A 138 -4.92 -10.11 1.69
C SER A 138 -6.35 -9.62 1.48
N MET A 139 -7.03 -9.27 2.57
CA MET A 139 -8.39 -8.71 2.52
C MET A 139 -8.47 -7.45 1.65
N GLU A 140 -7.36 -6.73 1.54
CA GLU A 140 -7.21 -5.61 0.62
C GLU A 140 -7.37 -6.03 -0.85
N LYS A 141 -6.74 -7.13 -1.28
CA LYS A 141 -6.90 -7.69 -2.63
C LYS A 141 -8.34 -8.17 -2.85
N TYR A 142 -8.93 -8.81 -1.85
CA TYR A 142 -10.33 -9.24 -1.91
C TYR A 142 -11.27 -8.05 -2.12
N LEU A 143 -11.10 -6.98 -1.33
CA LEU A 143 -11.86 -5.74 -1.46
C LEU A 143 -11.68 -5.12 -2.85
N TYR A 144 -10.44 -5.01 -3.35
CA TYR A 144 -10.20 -4.46 -4.69
C TYR A 144 -10.79 -5.31 -5.80
N ASN A 145 -10.74 -6.64 -5.70
CA ASN A 145 -11.40 -7.54 -6.65
C ASN A 145 -12.93 -7.33 -6.64
N TYR A 146 -13.51 -7.16 -5.46
CA TYR A 146 -14.92 -6.85 -5.30
C TYR A 146 -15.28 -5.50 -5.93
N ILE A 147 -14.56 -4.43 -5.59
CA ILE A 147 -14.73 -3.09 -6.18
C ILE A 147 -14.64 -3.17 -7.71
N HIS A 148 -13.63 -3.87 -8.24
CA HIS A 148 -13.43 -4.03 -9.68
C HIS A 148 -14.61 -4.75 -10.36
N ARG A 149 -15.14 -5.82 -9.73
CA ARG A 149 -16.32 -6.56 -10.20
C ARG A 149 -17.56 -5.66 -10.25
N MET A 150 -17.67 -4.74 -9.30
CA MET A 150 -18.82 -3.85 -9.15
C MET A 150 -18.75 -2.59 -10.04
N THR A 151 -17.57 -2.18 -10.50
CA THR A 151 -17.36 -1.01 -11.38
C THR A 151 -18.38 -0.86 -12.51
N PRO A 152 -18.67 -1.88 -13.35
CA PRO A 152 -19.63 -1.72 -14.45
C PRO A 152 -21.08 -1.58 -13.97
N LEU A 153 -21.41 -2.08 -12.77
CA LEU A 153 -22.78 -2.14 -12.24
C LEU A 153 -23.24 -0.82 -11.63
N PHE A 154 -22.32 0.00 -11.12
CA PHE A 154 -22.66 1.26 -10.43
C PHE A 154 -22.46 2.54 -11.25
N ARG A 155 -22.14 2.44 -12.55
CA ARG A 155 -21.92 3.62 -13.42
C ARG A 155 -23.12 4.58 -13.53
N GLY A 156 -24.32 4.12 -13.17
CA GLY A 156 -25.55 4.91 -13.25
C GLY A 156 -25.82 5.79 -12.02
N ILE A 157 -25.01 5.69 -10.95
CA ILE A 157 -25.19 6.49 -9.74
C ILE A 157 -24.56 7.87 -9.96
N ASP A 158 -25.32 8.93 -9.68
CA ASP A 158 -24.84 10.29 -9.81
C ASP A 158 -23.82 10.64 -8.70
N PRO A 159 -22.84 11.52 -9.00
CA PRO A 159 -21.80 11.88 -8.03
C PRO A 159 -22.32 12.51 -6.73
N GLU A 160 -23.43 13.27 -6.77
CA GLU A 160 -24.00 13.87 -5.56
C GLU A 160 -24.60 12.80 -4.63
N THR A 161 -25.33 11.83 -5.19
CA THR A 161 -25.82 10.68 -4.43
C THR A 161 -24.67 9.86 -3.89
N ALA A 162 -23.61 9.64 -4.67
CA ALA A 162 -22.42 8.94 -4.20
C ALA A 162 -21.71 9.68 -3.05
N HIS A 163 -21.67 11.02 -3.11
CA HIS A 163 -21.16 11.86 -2.02
C HIS A 163 -21.98 11.69 -0.74
N GLU A 164 -23.31 11.74 -0.82
CA GLU A 164 -24.18 11.51 0.34
C GLU A 164 -24.00 10.09 0.91
N ILE A 165 -23.77 9.07 0.08
CA ILE A 165 -23.43 7.72 0.52
C ILE A 165 -22.06 7.71 1.24
N ALA A 166 -21.04 8.35 0.68
CA ALA A 166 -19.71 8.44 1.29
C ALA A 166 -19.79 9.11 2.67
N SER A 167 -20.51 10.23 2.73
CA SER A 167 -20.76 11.00 3.94
C SER A 167 -21.49 10.16 4.99
N ALA A 168 -22.50 9.37 4.61
CA ALA A 168 -23.23 8.49 5.52
C ALA A 168 -22.33 7.39 6.12
N VAL A 169 -21.52 6.72 5.28
CA VAL A 169 -20.60 5.65 5.71
C VAL A 169 -19.53 6.19 6.66
N LEU A 170 -18.89 7.31 6.31
CA LEU A 170 -17.87 7.93 7.16
C LEU A 170 -18.47 8.44 8.48
N SER A 171 -19.65 9.07 8.43
CA SER A 171 -20.35 9.52 9.63
C SER A 171 -20.68 8.34 10.56
N PHE A 172 -21.06 7.19 10.00
CA PHE A 172 -21.37 5.99 10.80
C PHE A 172 -20.11 5.47 11.49
N LYS A 173 -19.00 5.38 10.76
CA LYS A 173 -17.70 5.00 11.30
C LYS A 173 -17.29 5.89 12.48
N PHE A 174 -17.54 7.20 12.39
CA PHE A 174 -17.20 8.15 13.45
C PHE A 174 -18.22 8.24 14.59
N GLY A 175 -19.28 7.44 14.55
CA GLY A 175 -20.34 7.47 15.57
C GLY A 175 -21.26 8.69 15.48
N LEU A 176 -21.28 9.39 14.35
CA LEU A 176 -22.17 10.53 14.09
C LEU A 176 -23.52 10.03 13.54
N TYR A 177 -24.26 9.26 14.35
CA TYR A 177 -25.41 8.48 13.86
C TYR A 177 -26.58 9.34 13.36
N ALA A 178 -26.94 10.43 14.04
CA ALA A 178 -27.95 11.38 13.54
C ALA A 178 -27.61 11.92 12.13
N LYS A 179 -26.32 12.16 11.86
CA LYS A 179 -25.84 12.59 10.54
C LYS A 179 -25.90 11.46 9.53
N THR A 180 -25.52 10.24 9.91
CA THR A 180 -25.69 9.05 9.07
C THR A 180 -27.14 8.87 8.61
N VAL A 181 -28.11 8.98 9.52
CA VAL A 181 -29.54 8.87 9.18
C VAL A 181 -29.94 9.93 8.16
N THR A 182 -29.50 11.17 8.36
CA THR A 182 -29.82 12.29 7.45
C THR A 182 -29.26 12.06 6.05
N ASP A 183 -27.96 11.77 5.93
CA ASP A 183 -27.29 11.64 4.64
C ASP A 183 -27.73 10.34 3.91
N ALA A 184 -27.92 9.25 4.64
CA ALA A 184 -28.49 8.01 4.08
C ALA A 184 -29.92 8.23 3.54
N GLY A 185 -30.74 9.03 4.25
CA GLY A 185 -32.08 9.39 3.80
C GLY A 185 -32.07 10.21 2.50
N LYS A 186 -31.17 11.19 2.39
CA LYS A 186 -30.99 11.97 1.15
C LYS A 186 -30.56 11.09 -0.01
N ALA A 187 -29.53 10.25 0.18
CA ALA A 187 -29.06 9.32 -0.84
C ALA A 187 -30.20 8.37 -1.29
N SER A 188 -30.96 7.82 -0.33
CA SER A 188 -32.07 6.91 -0.63
C SER A 188 -33.19 7.56 -1.46
N SER A 189 -33.37 8.88 -1.36
CA SER A 189 -34.38 9.60 -2.14
C SER A 189 -34.00 9.82 -3.61
N ARG A 190 -32.71 9.71 -3.95
CA ARG A 190 -32.15 10.02 -5.27
C ARG A 190 -31.71 8.79 -6.06
N ILE A 191 -31.58 7.64 -5.39
CA ILE A 191 -31.14 6.41 -6.02
C ILE A 191 -32.12 5.96 -7.14
N PRO A 192 -31.60 5.53 -8.31
CA PRO A 192 -32.40 4.94 -9.37
C PRO A 192 -33.24 3.75 -8.89
N LYS A 193 -34.43 3.54 -9.43
CA LYS A 193 -35.26 2.35 -9.15
C LYS A 193 -34.99 1.24 -10.14
N ASP A 194 -33.71 0.92 -10.33
CA ASP A 194 -33.26 -0.23 -11.10
C ASP A 194 -32.72 -1.33 -10.16
N GLY A 195 -32.30 -2.46 -10.72
CA GLY A 195 -31.80 -3.58 -9.90
C GLY A 195 -30.62 -3.19 -9.00
N ALA A 196 -29.74 -2.27 -9.45
CA ALA A 196 -28.64 -1.76 -8.64
C ALA A 196 -29.16 -0.92 -7.47
N GLY A 197 -30.02 0.04 -7.79
CA GLY A 197 -30.53 0.99 -6.82
C GLY A 197 -31.49 0.37 -5.81
N GLU A 198 -32.20 -0.71 -6.14
CA GLU A 198 -32.97 -1.47 -5.14
C GLU A 198 -32.04 -2.08 -4.07
N VAL A 199 -30.91 -2.68 -4.47
CA VAL A 199 -29.94 -3.27 -3.53
C VAL A 199 -29.24 -2.19 -2.71
N ILE A 200 -28.83 -1.08 -3.34
CA ILE A 200 -28.23 0.06 -2.62
C ILE A 200 -29.26 0.68 -1.66
N GLY A 201 -30.52 0.79 -2.06
CA GLY A 201 -31.62 1.26 -1.23
C GLY A 201 -31.84 0.39 0.01
N LYS A 202 -31.81 -0.95 -0.15
CA LYS A 202 -31.82 -1.89 0.98
C LYS A 202 -30.63 -1.63 1.91
N ALA A 203 -29.42 -1.47 1.37
CA ALA A 203 -28.21 -1.23 2.16
C ALA A 203 -28.27 0.10 2.94
N LEU A 204 -28.74 1.18 2.32
CA LEU A 204 -28.96 2.46 2.99
C LEU A 204 -29.99 2.35 4.11
N ARG A 205 -31.07 1.59 3.87
CA ARG A 205 -32.10 1.36 4.89
C ARG A 205 -31.54 0.60 6.09
N ILE A 206 -30.75 -0.44 5.84
CA ILE A 206 -30.06 -1.22 6.89
C ILE A 206 -29.14 -0.32 7.72
N LEU A 207 -28.31 0.49 7.06
CA LEU A 207 -27.40 1.43 7.71
C LEU A 207 -28.15 2.47 8.55
N MET A 208 -29.23 3.04 8.00
CA MET A 208 -30.04 4.07 8.65
C MET A 208 -30.76 3.52 9.89
N ASP A 209 -31.38 2.34 9.79
CA ASP A 209 -32.05 1.71 10.93
C ASP A 209 -31.06 1.39 12.05
N ARG A 210 -29.86 0.93 11.70
CA ARG A 210 -28.80 0.69 12.70
C ARG A 210 -28.31 1.98 13.34
N ALA A 211 -28.09 3.02 12.54
CA ALA A 211 -27.68 4.32 13.05
C ALA A 211 -28.73 4.90 14.00
N LEU A 212 -30.02 4.84 13.65
CA LEU A 212 -31.13 5.30 14.49
C LEU A 212 -31.21 4.51 15.81
N ALA A 213 -31.04 3.19 15.75
CA ALA A 213 -30.98 2.37 16.96
C ALA A 213 -29.82 2.77 17.87
N LEU A 214 -28.63 3.01 17.32
CA LEU A 214 -27.45 3.42 18.10
C LEU A 214 -27.57 4.84 18.68
N GLU A 215 -28.17 5.78 17.94
CA GLU A 215 -28.51 7.12 18.42
C GLU A 215 -29.43 7.07 19.64
N GLU A 216 -30.40 6.15 19.64
CA GLU A 216 -31.34 5.93 20.74
C GLU A 216 -30.81 4.96 21.82
N ALA A 217 -29.52 4.60 21.78
CA ALA A 217 -28.86 3.65 22.68
C ALA A 217 -29.47 2.24 22.72
N ARG A 218 -30.17 1.83 21.66
CA ARG A 218 -30.75 0.49 21.46
C ARG A 218 -29.75 -0.45 20.78
N VAL A 219 -28.73 -0.86 21.55
CA VAL A 219 -27.54 -1.59 21.03
C VAL A 219 -27.87 -2.93 20.34
N GLY A 220 -28.97 -3.58 20.72
CA GLY A 220 -29.40 -4.87 20.15
C GLY A 220 -30.32 -4.78 18.94
N ASP A 221 -30.77 -3.58 18.57
CA ASP A 221 -31.76 -3.42 17.50
C ASP A 221 -31.07 -3.33 16.13
N TYR A 222 -31.52 -4.19 15.22
CA TYR A 222 -31.07 -4.24 13.83
C TYR A 222 -32.24 -3.98 12.88
N SER A 223 -31.93 -3.68 11.63
CA SER A 223 -32.95 -3.46 10.60
C SER A 223 -33.75 -4.75 10.37
N PRO A 224 -35.08 -4.65 10.20
CA PRO A 224 -35.88 -5.77 9.72
C PRO A 224 -35.64 -6.06 8.23
N VAL A 225 -35.00 -5.14 7.50
CA VAL A 225 -34.66 -5.32 6.09
C VAL A 225 -33.46 -6.24 5.96
N ARG A 226 -33.55 -7.20 5.03
CA ARG A 226 -32.49 -8.17 4.74
C ARG A 226 -32.25 -8.26 3.24
N PHE A 227 -31.04 -8.68 2.89
CA PHE A 227 -30.73 -9.08 1.52
C PHE A 227 -31.34 -10.45 1.23
N GLU A 228 -31.81 -10.62 0.00
CA GLU A 228 -32.41 -11.85 -0.50
C GLU A 228 -31.42 -12.64 -1.35
N ALA A 229 -31.75 -13.89 -1.70
CA ALA A 229 -30.91 -14.73 -2.54
C ALA A 229 -30.60 -14.10 -3.91
N GLY A 230 -31.51 -13.27 -4.44
CA GLY A 230 -31.30 -12.51 -5.68
C GLY A 230 -30.24 -11.40 -5.57
N ASP A 231 -29.96 -10.91 -4.37
CA ASP A 231 -29.02 -9.83 -4.11
C ASP A 231 -27.56 -10.33 -4.04
N ALA A 232 -27.35 -11.65 -3.94
CA ALA A 232 -26.05 -12.27 -3.67
C ALA A 232 -24.94 -11.89 -4.66
N SER A 233 -25.28 -11.60 -5.92
CA SER A 233 -24.31 -11.17 -6.94
C SER A 233 -23.69 -9.80 -6.66
N TRP A 234 -24.39 -8.96 -5.89
CA TRP A 234 -23.99 -7.62 -5.49
C TRP A 234 -23.21 -7.60 -4.19
N LEU A 235 -23.35 -8.64 -3.36
CA LEU A 235 -22.77 -8.67 -2.03
C LEU A 235 -21.28 -9.04 -2.07
N PRO A 236 -20.47 -8.45 -1.19
CA PRO A 236 -19.10 -8.87 -1.00
C PRO A 236 -19.04 -10.23 -0.29
N ILE A 237 -19.73 -10.38 0.84
CA ILE A 237 -19.62 -11.56 1.70
C ILE A 237 -20.83 -12.48 1.49
N VAL A 238 -20.60 -13.65 0.92
CA VAL A 238 -21.61 -14.69 0.72
C VAL A 238 -21.12 -15.97 1.40
N LEU A 239 -21.76 -16.33 2.51
CA LEU A 239 -21.42 -17.49 3.33
C LEU A 239 -22.54 -18.53 3.27
N LYS A 240 -22.20 -19.79 3.56
CA LYS A 240 -23.21 -20.83 3.81
C LYS A 240 -23.87 -20.58 5.17
N GLU A 241 -25.15 -20.93 5.32
CA GLU A 241 -25.91 -20.72 6.57
C GLU A 241 -25.19 -21.28 7.81
N GLU A 242 -24.50 -22.41 7.67
CA GLU A 242 -23.73 -23.07 8.73
C GLU A 242 -22.53 -22.26 9.24
N GLN A 243 -22.03 -21.30 8.44
CA GLN A 243 -20.88 -20.46 8.75
C GLN A 243 -21.30 -19.09 9.29
N ILE A 244 -22.60 -18.81 9.38
CA ILE A 244 -23.13 -17.51 9.81
C ILE A 244 -23.33 -17.53 11.33
N GLU A 245 -22.46 -16.83 12.05
CA GLU A 245 -22.62 -16.66 13.49
C GLU A 245 -23.80 -15.75 13.85
N ASN A 246 -23.93 -14.63 13.15
CA ASN A 246 -24.98 -13.65 13.36
C ASN A 246 -25.44 -13.03 12.03
N GLN A 247 -26.67 -13.36 11.63
CA GLN A 247 -27.25 -12.91 10.36
C GLN A 247 -27.41 -11.39 10.28
N ASP A 248 -27.76 -10.73 11.38
CA ASP A 248 -28.00 -9.29 11.40
C ASP A 248 -26.70 -8.50 11.30
N THR A 249 -25.62 -9.01 11.91
CA THR A 249 -24.27 -8.45 11.79
C THR A 249 -23.75 -8.62 10.36
N LEU A 250 -23.87 -9.82 9.77
CA LEU A 250 -23.50 -10.05 8.37
C LEU A 250 -24.27 -9.14 7.41
N THR A 251 -25.56 -8.90 7.68
CA THR A 251 -26.41 -8.03 6.87
C THR A 251 -25.93 -6.57 6.92
N LEU A 252 -25.58 -6.07 8.11
CA LEU A 252 -25.00 -4.74 8.27
C LEU A 252 -23.63 -4.60 7.61
N ASP A 253 -22.76 -5.59 7.79
CA ASP A 253 -21.39 -5.57 7.25
C ASP A 253 -21.41 -5.58 5.72
N ASN A 254 -22.26 -6.41 5.12
CA ASN A 254 -22.49 -6.39 3.67
C ASN A 254 -23.04 -5.05 3.18
N ALA A 255 -23.97 -4.44 3.94
CA ALA A 255 -24.50 -3.11 3.60
C ALA A 255 -23.39 -2.04 3.63
N LEU A 256 -22.56 -2.03 4.68
CA LEU A 256 -21.44 -1.08 4.81
C LEU A 256 -20.42 -1.24 3.68
N LEU A 257 -20.04 -2.47 3.34
CA LEU A 257 -19.08 -2.75 2.28
C LEU A 257 -19.62 -2.39 0.88
N LEU A 258 -20.90 -2.66 0.64
CA LEU A 258 -21.58 -2.28 -0.60
C LEU A 258 -21.62 -0.75 -0.75
N LEU A 259 -22.06 -0.04 0.30
CA LEU A 259 -22.15 1.43 0.29
C LEU A 259 -20.77 2.09 0.16
N TYR A 260 -19.76 1.57 0.86
CA TYR A 260 -18.37 1.99 0.69
C TYR A 260 -17.92 1.83 -0.76
N THR A 261 -18.25 0.71 -1.40
CA THR A 261 -17.86 0.42 -2.78
C THR A 261 -18.53 1.37 -3.77
N VAL A 262 -19.81 1.66 -3.60
CA VAL A 262 -20.55 2.64 -4.42
C VAL A 262 -19.91 4.02 -4.27
N ALA A 263 -19.71 4.47 -3.04
CA ALA A 263 -19.09 5.76 -2.73
C ALA A 263 -17.69 5.87 -3.33
N TYR A 264 -16.86 4.83 -3.17
CA TYR A 264 -15.49 4.79 -3.68
C TYR A 264 -15.42 4.87 -5.21
N LEU A 265 -16.39 4.26 -5.91
CA LEU A 265 -16.42 4.23 -7.36
C LEU A 265 -17.00 5.50 -7.98
N GLN A 266 -17.97 6.15 -7.33
CA GLN A 266 -18.80 7.20 -7.93
C GLN A 266 -18.68 8.57 -7.25
N SER A 267 -18.02 8.68 -6.08
CA SER A 267 -17.70 9.97 -5.46
C SER A 267 -16.23 10.35 -5.68
N PRO A 268 -15.91 11.14 -6.71
CA PRO A 268 -14.53 11.55 -6.96
C PRO A 268 -13.99 12.46 -5.86
N ASP A 269 -14.85 13.26 -5.23
CA ASP A 269 -14.46 14.25 -4.22
C ASP A 269 -14.15 13.61 -2.86
N ASP A 270 -14.77 12.46 -2.55
CA ASP A 270 -14.53 11.74 -1.29
C ASP A 270 -13.50 10.61 -1.41
N GLY A 271 -12.98 10.34 -2.61
CA GLY A 271 -12.07 9.21 -2.86
C GLY A 271 -10.86 9.20 -1.92
N GLN A 272 -10.24 10.37 -1.69
CA GLN A 272 -9.12 10.49 -0.75
C GLN A 272 -9.54 10.16 0.70
N SER A 273 -10.68 10.71 1.16
CA SER A 273 -11.19 10.47 2.51
C SER A 273 -11.54 8.99 2.73
N LEU A 274 -12.11 8.34 1.72
CA LEU A 274 -12.43 6.92 1.73
C LEU A 274 -11.17 6.06 1.78
N ASP A 275 -10.15 6.39 0.99
CA ASP A 275 -8.84 5.72 1.02
C ASP A 275 -8.16 5.84 2.39
N GLU A 276 -8.13 7.04 2.98
CA GLU A 276 -7.56 7.29 4.32
C GLU A 276 -8.29 6.49 5.42
N HIS A 277 -9.53 6.09 5.14
CA HIS A 277 -10.40 5.40 6.07
C HIS A 277 -10.72 3.96 5.70
N GLN A 278 -10.08 3.42 4.66
CA GLN A 278 -10.27 2.06 4.14
C GLN A 278 -10.04 0.97 5.19
N ASN A 279 -9.17 1.20 6.18
CA ASN A 279 -8.95 0.27 7.29
C ASN A 279 -10.25 -0.13 8.02
N PHE A 280 -11.27 0.73 8.02
CA PHE A 280 -12.58 0.42 8.59
C PHE A 280 -13.25 -0.77 7.88
N VAL A 281 -13.31 -0.75 6.55
CA VAL A 281 -13.91 -1.84 5.76
C VAL A 281 -13.01 -3.08 5.72
N LEU A 282 -11.69 -2.89 5.79
CA LEU A 282 -10.75 -4.02 5.89
C LEU A 282 -10.90 -4.76 7.22
N GLN A 283 -11.13 -4.05 8.34
CA GLN A 283 -11.40 -4.68 9.64
C GLN A 283 -12.67 -5.51 9.61
N ILE A 284 -13.73 -5.03 8.94
CA ILE A 284 -14.95 -5.81 8.72
C ILE A 284 -14.61 -7.07 7.91
N LEU A 285 -13.90 -6.95 6.78
CA LEU A 285 -13.57 -8.12 5.97
C LEU A 285 -12.66 -9.12 6.71
N GLU A 286 -11.74 -8.65 7.55
CA GLU A 286 -10.83 -9.51 8.30
C GLU A 286 -11.56 -10.45 9.27
N SER A 287 -12.70 -10.03 9.86
CA SER A 287 -13.50 -10.93 10.70
C SER A 287 -14.12 -12.09 9.91
N TYR A 288 -14.16 -12.02 8.59
CA TYR A 288 -14.68 -13.06 7.71
C TYR A 288 -13.59 -13.86 6.97
N ARG A 289 -12.32 -13.71 7.35
CA ARG A 289 -11.20 -14.39 6.71
C ARG A 289 -11.30 -15.91 6.72
N GLU A 290 -11.55 -16.48 7.89
CA GLU A 290 -11.68 -17.94 8.02
C GLU A 290 -12.95 -18.46 7.31
N PRO A 291 -14.15 -17.87 7.50
CA PRO A 291 -15.35 -18.28 6.77
C PRO A 291 -15.22 -18.23 5.24
N LEU A 292 -14.48 -17.24 4.71
CA LEU A 292 -14.24 -17.06 3.28
C LEU A 292 -13.13 -17.97 2.72
N ASN A 293 -12.48 -18.80 3.55
CA ASN A 293 -11.36 -19.67 3.20
C ASN A 293 -10.17 -18.92 2.56
N LEU A 294 -9.92 -17.67 2.96
CA LEU A 294 -8.79 -16.88 2.49
C LEU A 294 -7.58 -17.09 3.41
N LYS A 295 -6.48 -17.64 2.88
CA LYS A 295 -5.24 -17.95 3.63
C LYS A 295 -4.34 -16.73 3.78
#